data_AF-B4L9V1-F1
#
_entry.id   AF-B4L9V1-F1
#
_cell.length_a   1.000
_cell.length_b   1.000
_cell.length_c   1.000
_cell.angle_alpha   90.00
_cell.angle_beta   90.00
_cell.angle_gamma   90.00
#
_symmetry.space_group_name_H-M   'P 1'
#
loop_
_entity.id
_entity.type
_entity.pdbx_description
1 polymer ?
#
loop_
_entity_poly.entity_id
_entity_poly.type
_entity_poly.pdbx_seq_one_letter_code
_entity_poly.pdbx_strand_id
1 'polypeptide(L)'
;MEGINTPNFENVNNICYGHPNDDKLFETLKDFSISLDNLENDLTYAVKAHNSPKLTIEEQIKLDTFLTYLNSTLFWMYLKLQGSDINKHYILHDLSRAKELLAREMQITCSLSAHRLDITATKRFIAAGIHTRFVDMDGVMVTEAHYKSSVGDAGIKKQRNNESTQ
;
A
#
# COMPACT_ATOMS: atom_id res chain seq x y z
N MET A 1 -54.33 -52.57 2.36
CA MET A 1 -54.86 -51.19 2.27
C MET A 1 -54.15 -50.40 3.35
N GLU A 2 -52.98 -49.85 3.02
CA GLU A 2 -52.22 -49.02 3.95
C GLU A 2 -52.64 -47.55 3.73
N GLY A 3 -53.18 -46.94 4.79
CA GLY A 3 -53.62 -45.56 4.79
C GLY A 3 -52.41 -44.63 4.82
N ILE A 4 -52.28 -43.82 3.78
CA ILE A 4 -51.25 -42.80 3.64
C ILE A 4 -51.62 -41.65 4.60
N ASN A 5 -50.91 -41.52 5.71
CA ASN A 5 -50.97 -40.32 6.54
C ASN A 5 -50.30 -39.18 5.75
N THR A 6 -51.11 -38.34 5.12
CA THR A 6 -50.65 -37.05 4.59
C THR A 6 -50.32 -36.12 5.75
N PRO A 7 -49.09 -35.60 5.87
CA PRO A 7 -48.79 -34.62 6.90
C PRO A 7 -49.57 -33.33 6.61
N ASN A 8 -50.23 -32.87 7.67
CA ASN A 8 -51.10 -31.71 7.72
C ASN A 8 -50.26 -30.44 7.47
N PHE A 9 -50.42 -29.80 6.30
CA PHE A 9 -49.67 -28.61 5.87
C PHE A 9 -50.31 -27.29 6.31
N GLU A 10 -51.07 -27.27 7.42
CA GLU A 10 -51.76 -26.06 7.91
C GLU A 10 -51.07 -25.33 9.07
N ASN A 11 -49.78 -25.57 9.33
CA ASN A 11 -49.04 -24.83 10.36
C ASN A 11 -47.65 -24.38 9.93
N VAL A 12 -47.58 -23.53 8.89
CA VAL A 12 -46.35 -22.82 8.51
C VAL A 12 -46.53 -21.30 8.44
N ASN A 13 -47.71 -20.78 8.77
CA ASN A 13 -48.04 -19.36 8.60
C ASN A 13 -47.58 -18.45 9.76
N ASN A 14 -46.61 -18.86 10.57
CA ASN A 14 -46.05 -18.02 11.63
C ASN A 14 -44.52 -17.98 11.63
N ILE A 15 -43.92 -17.98 10.45
CA ILE A 15 -42.56 -17.46 10.29
C ILE A 15 -42.71 -15.96 9.99
N CYS A 16 -42.61 -15.15 11.04
CA CYS A 16 -42.54 -13.70 10.94
C CYS A 16 -41.21 -13.36 10.23
N TYR A 17 -41.22 -13.29 8.90
CA TYR A 17 -40.22 -12.50 8.19
C TYR A 17 -40.44 -11.07 8.66
N GLY A 18 -39.53 -10.56 9.49
CA GLY A 18 -39.57 -9.17 9.93
C GLY A 18 -39.83 -8.30 8.72
N HIS A 19 -40.92 -7.52 8.77
CA HIS A 19 -41.32 -6.64 7.68
C HIS A 19 -40.08 -5.84 7.26
N PRO A 20 -39.59 -6.01 6.02
CA PRO A 20 -38.48 -5.19 5.54
C PRO A 20 -38.88 -3.74 5.75
N ASN A 21 -37.98 -2.93 6.31
CA ASN A 21 -38.26 -1.51 6.46
C ASN A 21 -38.20 -0.90 5.06
N ASP A 22 -39.30 -1.02 4.31
CA ASP A 22 -39.38 -0.77 2.87
C ASP A 22 -38.89 0.64 2.53
N ASP A 23 -39.22 1.62 3.38
CA ASP A 23 -38.76 3.01 3.24
C ASP A 23 -37.23 3.10 3.24
N LYS A 24 -36.56 2.36 4.12
CA LYS A 24 -35.10 2.33 4.18
C LYS A 24 -34.51 1.67 2.93
N LEU A 25 -35.15 0.61 2.42
CA LEU A 25 -34.74 -0.02 1.16
C LEU A 25 -34.83 1.00 0.02
N PHE A 26 -35.98 1.67 -0.12
CA PHE A 26 -36.20 2.65 -1.18
C PHE A 26 -35.17 3.78 -1.15
N GLU A 27 -34.85 4.33 0.02
CA GLU A 27 -33.79 5.33 0.16
C GLU A 27 -32.43 4.77 -0.28
N THR A 28 -32.05 3.56 0.17
CA THR A 28 -30.77 2.97 -0.28
C THR A 28 -30.71 2.71 -1.78
N LEU A 29 -31.84 2.34 -2.40
CA LEU A 29 -31.92 2.12 -3.85
C LEU A 29 -31.79 3.44 -4.62
N LYS A 30 -32.38 4.51 -4.09
CA LYS A 30 -32.28 5.85 -4.65
C LYS A 30 -30.85 6.38 -4.57
N ASP A 31 -30.20 6.25 -3.41
CA ASP A 31 -28.80 6.62 -3.22
C ASP A 31 -27.88 5.82 -4.16
N PHE A 32 -28.17 4.53 -4.34
CA PHE A 32 -27.45 3.67 -5.27
C PHE A 32 -27.61 4.15 -6.72
N SER A 33 -28.83 4.49 -7.15
CA SER A 33 -29.08 5.04 -8.49
C SER A 33 -28.33 6.35 -8.74
N ILE A 34 -28.39 7.29 -7.79
CA ILE A 34 -27.67 8.57 -7.88
C ILE A 34 -26.16 8.33 -7.99
N SER A 35 -25.64 7.35 -7.25
CA SER A 35 -24.24 6.97 -7.30
C SER A 35 -23.85 6.39 -8.66
N LEU A 36 -24.74 5.62 -9.31
CA LEU A 36 -24.52 5.11 -10.66
C LEU A 36 -24.52 6.23 -11.71
N ASP A 37 -25.43 7.20 -11.60
CA ASP A 37 -25.48 8.35 -12.52
C ASP A 37 -24.18 9.17 -12.44
N ASN A 38 -23.66 9.40 -11.23
CA ASN A 38 -22.38 10.07 -11.03
C ASN A 38 -21.23 9.26 -11.63
N LEU A 39 -21.22 7.94 -11.41
CA LEU A 39 -20.21 7.04 -11.95
C LEU A 39 -20.22 7.02 -13.50
N GLU A 40 -21.40 7.06 -14.11
CA GLU A 40 -21.55 7.12 -15.57
C GLU A 40 -20.99 8.43 -16.15
N ASN A 41 -21.24 9.56 -15.47
CA ASN A 41 -20.66 10.85 -15.85
C ASN A 41 -19.13 10.83 -15.77
N ASP A 42 -18.58 10.29 -14.67
CA ASP A 42 -17.14 10.15 -14.48
C ASP A 42 -16.51 9.22 -15.53
N LEU A 43 -17.16 8.11 -15.85
CA LEU A 43 -16.72 7.19 -16.91
C LEU A 43 -16.76 7.86 -18.29
N THR A 44 -17.82 8.59 -18.59
CA THR A 44 -17.94 9.33 -19.84
C THR A 44 -16.81 10.34 -19.99
N TYR A 45 -16.45 11.02 -18.90
CA TYR A 45 -15.30 11.91 -18.87
C TYR A 45 -13.97 11.15 -19.04
N ALA A 46 -13.77 10.05 -18.31
CA ALA A 46 -12.58 9.21 -18.37
C ALA A 46 -12.33 8.66 -19.79
N VAL A 47 -13.36 8.16 -20.46
CA VAL A 47 -13.26 7.64 -21.83
C VAL A 47 -12.91 8.76 -22.83
N LYS A 48 -13.51 9.96 -22.66
CA LYS A 48 -13.16 11.13 -23.47
C LYS A 48 -11.70 11.55 -23.25
N ALA A 49 -11.23 11.51 -22.00
CA ALA A 49 -9.86 11.83 -21.64
C ALA A 49 -8.86 10.80 -22.21
N HIS A 50 -9.19 9.50 -22.18
CA HIS A 50 -8.35 8.44 -22.73
C HIS A 50 -8.12 8.60 -24.24
N ASN A 51 -9.12 9.08 -24.98
CA ASN A 51 -9.02 9.30 -26.43
C ASN A 51 -8.32 10.63 -26.80
N SER A 52 -7.89 11.42 -25.81
CA SER A 52 -7.21 12.69 -26.03
C SER A 52 -5.71 12.47 -26.27
N PRO A 53 -5.11 13.06 -27.32
CA PRO A 53 -3.68 12.92 -27.62
C PRO A 53 -2.76 13.66 -26.64
N LYS A 54 -3.32 14.30 -25.60
CA LYS A 54 -2.58 15.17 -24.66
C LYS A 54 -2.07 14.44 -23.42
N LEU A 55 -2.45 13.18 -23.22
CA LEU A 55 -2.16 12.45 -22.01
C LEU A 55 -0.71 11.96 -22.01
N THR A 56 0.02 12.16 -20.91
CA THR A 56 1.34 11.56 -20.73
C THR A 56 1.22 10.04 -20.57
N ILE A 57 2.29 9.31 -20.84
CA ILE A 57 2.31 7.84 -20.68
C ILE A 57 1.95 7.44 -19.23
N GLU A 58 2.44 8.19 -18.25
CA GLU A 58 2.11 7.94 -16.84
C GLU A 58 0.61 8.10 -16.59
N GLU A 59 0.03 9.22 -17.00
CA GLU A 59 -1.41 9.48 -16.84
C GLU A 59 -2.28 8.46 -17.58
N GLN A 60 -1.84 7.99 -18.76
CA GLN A 60 -2.51 6.92 -19.49
C GLN A 60 -2.53 5.61 -18.69
N ILE A 61 -1.39 5.20 -18.12
CA ILE A 61 -1.30 3.99 -17.30
C ILE A 61 -2.22 4.09 -16.07
N LYS A 62 -2.30 5.26 -15.42
CA LYS A 62 -3.20 5.49 -14.27
C LYS A 62 -4.66 5.31 -14.69
N LEU A 63 -5.02 5.93 -15.82
CA LEU A 63 -6.38 5.86 -16.36
C LEU A 63 -6.78 4.43 -16.74
N ASP A 64 -5.89 3.69 -17.41
CA ASP A 64 -6.11 2.30 -17.80
C ASP A 64 -6.25 1.37 -16.60
N THR A 65 -5.42 1.59 -15.57
CA THR A 65 -5.48 0.83 -14.31
C THR A 65 -6.81 1.09 -13.59
N PHE A 66 -7.25 2.35 -13.53
CA PHE A 66 -8.55 2.73 -12.98
C PHE A 66 -9.71 2.08 -13.73
N LEU A 67 -9.73 2.15 -15.07
CA LEU A 67 -10.78 1.56 -15.90
C LEU A 67 -10.86 0.03 -15.75
N THR A 68 -9.71 -0.65 -15.65
CA THR A 68 -9.65 -2.10 -15.44
C THR A 68 -10.24 -2.50 -14.09
N TYR A 69 -9.90 -1.77 -13.03
CA TYR A 69 -10.46 -1.99 -11.70
C TYR A 69 -11.97 -1.74 -11.65
N LEU A 70 -12.41 -0.65 -12.26
CA LEU A 70 -13.82 -0.27 -12.31
C LEU A 70 -14.64 -1.32 -13.05
N ASN A 71 -14.22 -1.75 -14.23
CA ASN A 71 -14.91 -2.79 -15.01
C ASN A 71 -15.07 -4.10 -14.20
N SER A 72 -13.98 -4.57 -13.59
CA SER A 72 -13.99 -5.78 -12.74
C SER A 72 -14.94 -5.64 -11.56
N THR A 73 -15.01 -4.45 -10.95
CA THR A 73 -15.88 -4.16 -9.80
C THR A 73 -17.34 -4.06 -10.20
N LEU A 74 -17.66 -3.41 -11.33
CA LEU A 74 -19.02 -3.33 -11.87
C LEU A 74 -19.55 -4.72 -12.22
N PHE A 75 -18.72 -5.56 -12.84
CA PHE A 75 -19.12 -6.93 -13.15
C PHE A 75 -19.38 -7.76 -11.88
N TRP A 76 -18.55 -7.60 -10.85
CA TRP A 76 -18.80 -8.20 -9.55
C TRP A 76 -20.11 -7.72 -8.90
N MET A 77 -20.40 -6.42 -8.99
CA MET A 77 -21.64 -5.83 -8.48
C MET A 77 -22.87 -6.33 -9.25
N TYR A 78 -22.77 -6.46 -10.57
CA TYR A 78 -23.80 -7.05 -11.42
C TYR A 78 -24.14 -8.48 -10.99
N LEU A 79 -23.12 -9.33 -10.76
CA LEU A 79 -23.33 -10.69 -10.27
C LEU A 79 -23.96 -10.74 -8.88
N LYS A 80 -23.59 -9.80 -7.99
CA LYS A 80 -24.24 -9.65 -6.67
C LYS A 80 -25.73 -9.33 -6.81
N LEU A 81 -26.09 -8.40 -7.70
CA LEU A 81 -27.48 -7.99 -7.94
C LEU A 81 -28.33 -9.12 -8.53
N GLN A 82 -27.74 -9.99 -9.35
CA GLN A 82 -28.42 -11.17 -9.87
C GLN A 82 -28.58 -12.31 -8.85
N GLY A 83 -27.96 -12.21 -7.67
CA GLY A 83 -27.98 -13.28 -6.67
C GLY A 83 -27.10 -14.49 -7.03
N SER A 84 -26.13 -14.32 -7.95
CA SER A 84 -25.20 -15.40 -8.33
C SER A 84 -24.18 -15.70 -7.22
N ASP A 85 -23.78 -16.96 -7.08
CA ASP A 85 -22.74 -17.38 -6.13
C ASP A 85 -21.34 -17.00 -6.63
N ILE A 86 -20.82 -15.91 -6.07
CA ILE A 86 -19.55 -15.32 -6.49
C ILE A 86 -18.33 -16.13 -6.06
N ASN A 87 -18.45 -16.98 -5.04
CA ASN A 87 -17.31 -17.77 -4.55
C ASN A 87 -16.81 -18.79 -5.58
N LYS A 88 -17.69 -19.17 -6.52
CA LYS A 88 -17.38 -20.08 -7.63
C LYS A 88 -16.95 -19.34 -8.89
N HIS A 89 -17.14 -18.02 -8.94
CA HIS A 89 -16.88 -17.24 -10.13
C HIS A 89 -15.44 -16.72 -10.15
N TYR A 90 -14.77 -16.81 -11.30
CA TYR A 90 -13.39 -16.36 -11.48
C TYR A 90 -13.19 -14.84 -11.32
N ILE A 91 -14.28 -14.08 -11.16
CA ILE A 91 -14.25 -12.61 -11.10
C ILE A 91 -13.51 -12.12 -9.85
N LEU A 92 -13.54 -12.90 -8.76
CA LEU A 92 -12.80 -12.57 -7.55
C LEU A 92 -11.29 -12.52 -7.81
N HIS A 93 -10.80 -13.41 -8.67
CA HIS A 93 -9.39 -13.42 -9.06
C HIS A 93 -9.05 -12.20 -9.93
N ASP A 94 -9.89 -11.85 -10.90
CA ASP A 94 -9.70 -10.66 -11.73
C ASP A 94 -9.76 -9.37 -10.91
N LEU A 95 -10.69 -9.29 -9.96
CA LEU A 95 -10.79 -8.18 -9.01
C LEU A 95 -9.55 -8.10 -8.12
N SER A 96 -9.03 -9.24 -7.64
CA SER A 96 -7.78 -9.28 -6.85
C SER A 96 -6.61 -8.76 -7.68
N ARG A 97 -6.48 -9.22 -8.93
CA ARG A 97 -5.45 -8.75 -9.85
C ARG A 97 -5.54 -7.24 -10.11
N ALA A 98 -6.74 -6.72 -10.33
CA ALA A 98 -6.93 -5.29 -10.54
C ALA A 98 -6.56 -4.46 -9.29
N LYS A 99 -6.85 -4.97 -8.08
CA LYS A 99 -6.41 -4.35 -6.82
C LYS A 99 -4.90 -4.36 -6.67
N GLU A 100 -4.23 -5.44 -7.07
CA GLU A 100 -2.77 -5.53 -7.04
C GLU A 100 -2.12 -4.50 -7.98
N LEU A 101 -2.71 -4.26 -9.15
CA LEU A 101 -2.24 -3.22 -10.07
C LEU A 101 -2.32 -1.82 -9.44
N LEU A 102 -3.45 -1.47 -8.83
CA LEU A 102 -3.61 -0.21 -8.10
C LEU A 102 -2.63 -0.08 -6.93
N ALA A 103 -2.40 -1.16 -6.18
CA ALA A 103 -1.45 -1.15 -5.07
C ALA A 103 -0.01 -0.90 -5.54
N ARG A 104 0.38 -1.48 -6.69
CA ARG A 104 1.69 -1.23 -7.31
C ARG A 104 1.81 0.21 -7.81
N GLU A 105 0.77 0.76 -8.43
CA GLU A 105 0.75 2.16 -8.85
C GLU A 105 0.93 3.11 -7.65
N MET A 106 0.23 2.84 -6.55
CA MET A 106 0.37 3.60 -5.30
C MET A 106 1.78 3.50 -4.72
N GLN A 107 2.41 2.32 -4.79
CA GLN A 107 3.79 2.13 -4.34
C GLN A 107 4.78 2.96 -5.19
N ILE A 108 4.61 2.97 -6.51
CA ILE A 108 5.46 3.73 -7.43
C ILE A 108 5.30 5.23 -7.15
N THR A 109 4.07 5.73 -7.12
CA THR A 109 3.79 7.15 -6.87
C THR A 109 4.31 7.61 -5.50
N CYS A 110 4.12 6.80 -4.45
CA CYS A 110 4.68 7.08 -3.13
C CYS A 110 6.22 7.13 -3.17
N SER A 111 6.86 6.18 -3.85
CA SER A 111 8.32 6.15 -3.99
C SER A 111 8.89 7.36 -4.74
N LEU A 112 8.17 7.86 -5.75
CA LEU A 112 8.54 9.06 -6.49
C LEU A 112 8.37 10.33 -5.64
N SER A 113 7.35 10.37 -4.79
CA SER A 113 7.08 11.49 -3.88
C SER A 113 7.96 11.51 -2.63
N ALA A 114 8.69 10.43 -2.35
CA ALA A 114 9.49 10.30 -1.14
C ALA A 114 10.68 11.28 -1.15
N HIS A 115 10.94 11.90 0.01
CA HIS A 115 12.09 12.78 0.19
C HIS A 115 13.39 12.02 -0.03
N ARG A 116 14.20 12.46 -1.00
CA ARG A 116 15.51 11.86 -1.30
C ARG A 116 16.59 12.60 -0.53
N LEU A 117 17.53 11.86 0.05
CA LEU A 117 18.70 12.47 0.69
C LEU A 117 19.56 13.16 -0.37
N ASP A 118 19.96 14.41 -0.11
CA ASP A 118 20.95 15.09 -0.96
C ASP A 118 22.32 14.43 -0.74
N ILE A 119 22.72 13.60 -1.71
CA ILE A 119 23.98 12.86 -1.71
C ILE A 119 25.17 13.81 -1.52
N THR A 120 25.11 15.04 -2.03
CA THR A 120 26.19 16.01 -1.92
C THR A 120 26.33 16.51 -0.49
N ALA A 121 25.22 16.92 0.14
CA ALA A 121 25.20 17.28 1.56
C ALA A 121 25.58 16.09 2.45
N THR A 122 25.06 14.89 2.16
CA THR A 122 25.41 13.66 2.89
C THR A 122 26.91 13.37 2.82
N LYS A 123 27.55 13.52 1.66
CA LYS A 123 29.02 13.37 1.53
C LYS A 123 29.77 14.36 2.41
N ARG A 124 29.33 15.62 2.48
CA ARG A 124 29.93 16.64 3.36
C ARG A 124 29.76 16.28 4.84
N PHE A 125 28.57 15.84 5.24
CA PHE A 125 28.31 15.41 6.61
C PHE A 125 29.15 14.20 7.00
N ILE A 126 29.28 13.21 6.11
CA ILE A 126 30.13 12.04 6.34
C ILE A 126 31.59 12.46 6.44
N ALA A 127 32.09 13.30 5.53
CA ALA A 127 33.48 13.77 5.57
C ALA A 127 33.80 14.57 6.84
N ALA A 128 32.90 15.48 7.24
CA ALA A 128 33.04 16.25 8.48
C ALA A 128 32.96 15.35 9.72
N GLY A 129 32.06 14.36 9.73
CA GLY A 129 31.91 13.40 10.82
C GLY A 129 33.03 12.37 10.94
N ILE A 130 33.74 12.07 9.84
CA ILE A 130 34.86 11.12 9.83
C ILE A 130 36.20 11.79 10.18
N HIS A 131 36.35 13.10 9.97
CA HIS A 131 37.62 13.82 10.20
C HIS A 131 38.00 13.97 11.69
N THR A 132 37.12 13.66 12.64
CA THR A 132 37.41 13.75 14.09
C THR A 132 37.89 12.41 14.70
N ARG A 133 38.23 11.42 13.89
CA ARG A 133 38.56 10.06 14.32
C ARG A 133 40.00 9.87 14.84
N PHE A 134 40.49 10.76 15.68
CA PHE A 134 41.68 10.44 16.46
C PHE A 134 41.25 10.32 17.91
N VAL A 135 41.29 9.11 18.43
CA VAL A 135 40.90 8.79 19.80
C VAL A 135 42.18 8.43 20.52
N ASP A 136 42.50 9.14 21.60
CA ASP A 136 43.66 8.81 22.44
C ASP A 136 43.46 7.42 23.08
N MET A 137 44.53 6.84 23.63
CA MET A 137 44.51 5.53 24.29
C MET A 137 43.49 5.44 25.44
N ASP A 138 43.11 6.59 26.01
CA ASP A 138 42.09 6.73 27.07
C ASP A 138 40.66 6.90 26.55
N GLY A 139 40.42 6.78 25.24
CA GLY A 139 39.08 6.87 24.66
C GLY A 139 38.57 8.30 24.41
N VAL A 140 39.42 9.31 24.60
CA VAL A 140 39.07 10.73 24.43
C VAL A 140 39.34 11.20 23.00
N MET A 141 38.40 11.93 22.41
CA MET A 141 38.53 12.50 21.06
C MET A 141 39.58 13.62 21.07
N VAL A 142 40.61 13.48 20.24
CA VAL A 142 41.76 14.39 20.15
C VAL A 142 42.07 14.73 18.70
N THR A 143 42.94 15.71 18.48
CA THR A 143 43.37 16.11 17.13
C THR A 143 44.44 15.16 16.60
N GLU A 144 44.66 15.13 15.28
CA GLU A 144 45.64 14.25 14.62
C GLU A 144 47.06 14.38 15.20
N ALA A 145 47.48 15.62 15.45
CA ALA A 145 48.80 15.92 16.00
C ALA A 145 48.96 15.32 17.41
N HIS A 146 47.92 15.43 18.24
CA HIS A 146 47.92 14.95 19.61
C HIS A 146 47.90 13.41 19.68
N TYR A 147 47.16 12.76 18.79
CA TYR A 147 47.16 11.30 18.68
C TYR A 147 48.52 10.76 18.23
N LYS A 148 49.14 11.38 17.23
CA LYS A 148 50.49 10.99 16.76
C LYS A 148 51.55 11.14 17.87
N SER A 149 51.47 12.18 18.69
CA SER A 149 52.36 12.33 19.85
C SER A 149 52.10 11.29 20.93
N SER A 150 50.83 10.99 21.26
CA SER A 150 50.47 9.98 22.27
C SER A 150 50.93 8.57 21.89
N VAL A 151 50.73 8.17 20.63
CA VAL A 151 51.21 6.88 20.11
C VAL A 151 52.74 6.77 20.17
N GLY A 152 53.45 7.85 19.85
CA GLY A 152 54.92 7.92 19.94
C GLY A 152 55.42 7.76 21.38
N ASP A 153 54.83 8.48 22.33
CA ASP A 153 55.21 8.43 23.75
C ASP A 153 54.91 7.07 24.40
N ALA A 154 53.81 6.41 24.02
CA ALA A 154 53.48 5.07 24.47
C ALA A 154 54.51 4.02 23.98
N GLY A 155 54.99 4.16 22.73
CA GLY A 155 56.04 3.31 22.18
C GLY A 155 57.38 3.46 22.89
N ILE A 156 57.77 4.70 23.23
CA ILE A 156 59.03 5.01 23.93
C ILE A 156 59.03 4.49 25.36
N LYS A 157 57.91 4.61 26.10
CA LYS A 157 57.78 4.04 27.45
C LYS A 157 57.92 2.52 27.46
N LYS A 158 57.39 1.83 26.44
CA LYS A 158 57.49 0.37 26.33
C LYS A 158 58.92 -0.10 26.08
N GLN A 159 59.72 0.66 25.33
CA GLN A 159 61.13 0.33 25.09
C GLN A 159 62.00 0.52 26.35
N ARG A 160 61.83 1.62 27.10
CA ARG A 160 62.60 1.85 28.35
C ARG A 160 62.31 0.82 29.44
N ASN A 161 61.06 0.35 29.55
CA ASN A 161 60.69 -0.66 30.54
C ASN A 161 61.29 -2.05 30.22
N ASN A 162 61.56 -2.33 28.94
CA ASN A 162 62.19 -3.59 28.52
C ASN A 162 63.71 -3.60 28.71
N GLU A 163 64.36 -2.43 28.68
CA GLU A 163 65.81 -2.28 28.93
C GLU A 163 66.16 -2.30 30.43
N SER A 164 65.17 -2.09 31.31
CA SER A 164 65.35 -2.07 32.77
C SER A 164 65.23 -3.45 33.43
N THR A 165 65.02 -4.52 32.63
CA THR A 165 64.82 -5.90 33.12
C THR A 165 65.89 -6.88 32.58
N GLN A 166 67.07 -6.38 32.21
CA GLN A 166 68.27 -7.19 31.99
C GLN A 166 69.33 -6.90 33.03
#